data_AF-A0A7S0T164-F1
#
_entry.id   AF-A0A7S0T164-F1
#
_cell.length_a   1.000
_cell.length_b   1.000
_cell.length_c   1.000
_cell.angle_alpha   90.00
_cell.angle_beta   90.00
_cell.angle_gamma   90.00
#
_symmetry.space_group_name_H-M   'P 1'
#
loop_
_entity.id
_entity.type
_entity.pdbx_description
1 polymer ?
#
loop_
_entity_poly.entity_id
_entity_poly.type
_entity_poly.pdbx_seq_one_letter_code
_entity_poly.pdbx_strand_id
1 'polypeptide(L)'
;GGRHSGVVIRLRVRLTLAEARNLAASKARGEFLLFMDDDNAAKPGEVSTLVTAALATGADISAPGNDYLIGDASPHGSSPAGRWLPLGAAVGAGVFKDVYGDANALIRKSMFMELGGWHVAHGRGGADSMGEDWELYARAVLQGYTLQAVPYPLFWYRQAPGSMDKTTSLHLYQERVLTPFGEQVPAGLAGALELAKTLLAERSEEPSVAESVSKAMAGAAARDQLMCAAFKHSHNKYASTDSSAGTAAAGHNLVKNHDFGNAVDLLSHFGKSTSGVVAGWQPFSDGYDWFEHGDTDLAMTVESLGTARGAQQLIHVGQSDATGPEPILLGARSRADTSEDAGNVLSADYSLYADLRHADGSQTFGYFLPFQGRKSWEWAAGVIVPDKPVASARLYLLFRHRIGTAWFDDVMLRPLTAADVCGARVKRSGAGVVFTRDTPFLVSDSPYR
;
A
#
# COMPACT_ATOMS: atom_id res chain seq x y z
N GLY A 1 28.33 48.44 -3.32
CA GLY A 1 27.21 47.78 -4.01
C GLY A 1 27.76 46.89 -5.10
N GLY A 2 27.97 45.60 -4.80
CA GLY A 2 28.40 44.65 -5.81
C GLY A 2 27.24 44.37 -6.76
N ARG A 3 27.41 44.61 -8.06
CA ARG A 3 26.49 44.08 -9.06
C ARG A 3 26.52 42.56 -8.93
N HIS A 4 25.45 41.97 -8.40
CA HIS A 4 25.25 40.53 -8.51
C HIS A 4 25.16 40.21 -10.01
N SER A 5 26.22 39.63 -10.57
CA SER A 5 26.30 39.25 -11.97
C SER A 5 25.47 38.00 -12.22
N GLY A 6 24.15 38.18 -12.28
CA GLY A 6 23.26 37.16 -12.81
C GLY A 6 23.64 36.86 -14.26
N VAL A 7 23.75 35.57 -14.60
CA VAL A 7 23.94 35.14 -15.99
C VAL A 7 22.59 34.68 -16.51
N VAL A 8 22.08 35.35 -17.54
CA VAL A 8 20.85 34.93 -18.22
C VAL A 8 21.22 33.98 -19.36
N ILE A 9 20.76 32.73 -19.26
CA ILE A 9 20.90 31.74 -20.33
C ILE A 9 19.60 31.77 -21.15
N ARG A 10 19.65 32.32 -22.37
CA ARG A 10 18.48 32.32 -23.26
C ARG A 10 18.43 31.02 -24.07
N LEU A 11 17.38 30.25 -23.89
CA LEU A 11 17.11 29.04 -24.65
C LEU A 11 16.69 29.40 -26.08
N ARG A 12 17.27 28.73 -27.08
CA ARG A 12 16.92 28.91 -28.51
C ARG A 12 15.85 27.93 -28.99
N VAL A 13 15.56 26.92 -28.18
CA VAL A 13 14.53 25.90 -28.39
C VAL A 13 13.73 25.78 -27.10
N ARG A 14 12.47 25.36 -27.21
CA ARG A 14 11.64 25.08 -26.04
C ARG A 14 12.17 23.83 -25.36
N LEU A 15 12.55 23.96 -24.10
CA LEU A 15 12.91 22.86 -23.21
C LEU A 15 11.77 22.61 -22.22
N THR A 16 11.71 21.40 -21.65
CA THR A 16 10.92 21.12 -20.46
C THR A 16 11.52 21.84 -19.24
N LEU A 17 10.75 21.91 -18.15
CA LEU A 17 11.21 22.51 -16.89
C LEU A 17 12.48 21.81 -16.35
N ALA A 18 12.48 20.47 -16.33
CA ALA A 18 13.62 19.68 -15.88
C ALA A 18 14.87 19.90 -16.76
N GLU A 19 14.70 19.94 -18.09
CA GLU A 19 15.80 20.21 -19.03
C GLU A 19 16.42 21.60 -18.80
N ALA A 20 15.59 22.62 -18.59
CA ALA A 20 16.07 23.98 -18.31
C ALA A 20 16.84 24.05 -16.98
N ARG A 21 16.32 23.42 -15.92
CA ARG A 21 16.99 23.34 -14.61
C ARG A 21 18.31 22.57 -14.69
N ASN A 22 18.36 21.45 -15.41
CA ASN A 22 19.59 20.68 -15.63
C ASN A 22 20.64 21.49 -16.41
N LEU A 23 20.23 22.23 -17.44
CA LEU A 23 21.13 23.12 -18.17
C LEU A 23 21.69 24.21 -17.25
N ALA A 24 20.85 24.84 -16.44
CA ALA A 24 21.29 25.85 -15.47
C ALA A 24 22.29 25.27 -14.46
N ALA A 25 22.00 24.09 -13.91
CA ALA A 25 22.89 23.38 -12.99
C ALA A 25 24.26 23.08 -13.61
N SER A 26 24.31 22.70 -14.89
CA SER A 26 25.57 22.45 -15.61
C SER A 26 26.46 23.70 -15.74
N LYS A 27 25.85 24.90 -15.76
CA LYS A 27 26.56 26.19 -15.87
C LYS A 27 26.88 26.83 -14.52
N ALA A 28 26.16 26.45 -13.46
CA ALA A 28 26.39 26.93 -12.11
C ALA A 28 27.81 26.56 -11.63
N ARG A 29 28.41 27.41 -10.79
CA ARG A 29 29.79 27.20 -10.28
C ARG A 29 29.85 27.01 -8.76
N GLY A 30 28.72 27.12 -8.07
CA GLY A 30 28.64 26.91 -6.63
C GLY A 30 28.82 25.44 -6.26
N GLU A 31 29.27 25.19 -5.03
CA GLU A 31 29.27 23.86 -4.42
C GLU A 31 27.85 23.34 -4.20
N PHE A 32 26.93 24.26 -3.89
CA PHE A 32 25.50 23.99 -3.75
C PHE A 32 24.72 24.71 -4.85
N LEU A 33 23.59 24.13 -5.21
CA LEU A 33 22.58 24.65 -6.12
C LEU A 33 21.33 24.99 -5.31
N LEU A 34 20.79 26.20 -5.44
CA LEU A 34 19.46 26.53 -4.96
C LEU A 34 18.58 26.73 -6.19
N PHE A 35 17.55 25.92 -6.32
CA PHE A 35 16.52 26.12 -7.34
C PHE A 35 15.41 26.98 -6.76
N MET A 36 14.70 27.75 -7.59
CA MET A 36 13.58 28.58 -7.16
C MET A 36 12.70 28.82 -8.38
N ASP A 37 11.40 28.67 -8.20
CA ASP A 37 10.43 28.96 -9.25
C ASP A 37 10.27 30.47 -9.46
N ASP A 38 9.88 30.86 -10.67
CA ASP A 38 9.81 32.24 -11.10
C ASP A 38 8.60 33.00 -10.52
N ASP A 39 7.68 32.30 -9.88
CA ASP A 39 6.52 32.83 -9.16
C ASP A 39 6.67 32.81 -7.62
N ASN A 40 7.75 32.22 -7.11
CA ASN A 40 8.10 32.19 -5.69
C ASN A 40 8.90 33.43 -5.25
N ALA A 41 8.94 33.69 -3.94
CA ALA A 41 9.75 34.76 -3.38
C ALA A 41 10.53 34.32 -2.14
N ALA A 42 11.86 34.46 -2.20
CA ALA A 42 12.77 34.25 -1.08
C ALA A 42 12.40 35.10 0.14
N LYS A 43 12.46 34.52 1.34
CA LYS A 43 12.42 35.30 2.58
C LYS A 43 13.83 35.65 3.07
N PRO A 44 13.95 36.70 3.90
CA PRO A 44 15.23 37.03 4.52
C PRO A 44 15.85 35.81 5.21
N GLY A 45 17.09 35.51 4.83
CA GLY A 45 17.87 34.44 5.44
C GLY A 45 17.69 33.05 4.84
N GLU A 46 16.94 32.88 3.74
CA GLU A 46 16.78 31.57 3.08
C GLU A 46 18.12 30.90 2.77
N VAL A 47 18.94 31.55 1.94
CA VAL A 47 20.24 31.00 1.50
C VAL A 47 21.16 30.71 2.69
N SER A 48 21.29 31.67 3.63
CA SER A 48 22.17 31.50 4.79
C SER A 48 21.72 30.37 5.72
N THR A 49 20.41 30.21 5.91
CA THR A 49 19.85 29.15 6.77
C THR A 49 20.04 27.78 6.13
N LEU A 50 19.76 27.65 4.84
CA LEU A 50 19.94 26.39 4.11
C LEU A 50 21.41 25.97 4.05
N VAL A 51 22.33 26.91 3.78
CA VAL A 51 23.77 26.62 3.79
C VAL A 51 24.24 26.23 5.19
N THR A 52 23.76 26.92 6.24
CA THR A 52 24.09 26.56 7.62
C THR A 52 23.62 25.15 7.96
N ALA A 53 22.40 24.78 7.57
CA ALA A 53 21.86 23.44 7.77
C ALA A 53 22.70 22.38 7.04
N ALA A 54 23.02 22.60 5.76
CA ALA A 54 23.83 21.69 4.96
C ALA A 54 25.24 21.49 5.56
N LEU A 55 25.91 22.56 5.99
CA LEU A 55 27.25 22.49 6.57
C LEU A 55 27.26 21.84 7.96
N ALA A 56 26.25 22.13 8.79
CA ALA A 56 26.17 21.59 10.15
C ALA A 56 25.84 20.09 10.18
N THR A 57 25.07 19.62 9.21
CA THR A 57 24.60 18.22 9.14
C THR A 57 25.38 17.36 8.15
N GLY A 58 26.13 17.99 7.24
CA GLY A 58 26.72 17.32 6.09
C GLY A 58 25.71 17.01 4.97
N ALA A 59 24.45 17.45 5.10
CA ALA A 59 23.37 17.05 4.19
C ALA A 59 23.65 17.36 2.71
N ASP A 60 23.23 16.44 1.84
CA ASP A 60 23.26 16.61 0.39
C ASP A 60 22.08 17.43 -0.10
N ILE A 61 20.96 17.39 0.62
CA ILE A 61 19.76 18.17 0.34
C ILE A 61 19.32 18.85 1.64
N SER A 62 19.12 20.17 1.61
CA SER A 62 18.46 20.93 2.67
C SER A 62 17.14 21.48 2.15
N ALA A 63 16.04 20.91 2.63
CA ALA A 63 14.68 21.19 2.15
C ALA A 63 13.90 22.03 3.17
N PRO A 64 13.61 23.31 2.89
CA PRO A 64 12.84 24.15 3.79
C PRO A 64 11.33 23.94 3.66
N GLY A 65 10.58 24.47 4.62
CA GLY A 65 9.17 24.71 4.42
C GLY A 65 8.88 25.99 3.63
N ASN A 66 7.60 26.23 3.36
CA ASN A 66 7.12 27.43 2.70
C ASN A 66 5.84 27.99 3.33
N ASP A 67 5.60 29.27 3.09
CA ASP A 67 4.34 29.94 3.41
C ASP A 67 3.58 30.26 2.12
N TYR A 68 2.26 30.05 2.12
CA TYR A 68 1.43 30.28 0.94
C TYR A 68 1.05 31.74 0.75
N LEU A 69 1.13 32.18 -0.50
CA LEU A 69 0.73 33.50 -0.99
C LEU A 69 -0.30 33.34 -2.11
N ILE A 70 -1.50 33.91 -1.94
CA ILE A 70 -2.62 33.69 -2.87
C ILE A 70 -2.64 34.75 -3.97
N GLY A 71 -2.79 34.31 -5.22
CA GLY A 71 -2.94 35.18 -6.39
C GLY A 71 -1.78 36.16 -6.54
N ASP A 72 -2.06 37.43 -6.82
CA ASP A 72 -1.06 38.48 -7.03
C ASP A 72 -0.67 39.23 -5.75
N ALA A 73 -0.94 38.66 -4.58
CA ALA A 73 -0.55 39.27 -3.32
C ALA A 73 0.97 39.51 -3.27
N SER A 74 1.36 40.63 -2.64
CA SER A 74 2.76 40.98 -2.41
C SER A 74 3.33 40.12 -1.28
N PRO A 75 4.54 39.55 -1.40
CA PRO A 75 5.19 38.87 -0.28
C PRO A 75 5.61 39.84 0.85
N HIS A 76 5.63 41.14 0.58
CA HIS A 76 6.01 42.17 1.55
C HIS A 76 4.79 42.67 2.34
N GLY A 77 4.81 42.47 3.66
CA GLY A 77 3.76 42.94 4.57
C GLY A 77 2.51 42.04 4.59
N SER A 78 2.51 40.93 3.85
CA SER A 78 1.42 39.95 3.88
C SER A 78 1.60 38.91 4.98
N SER A 79 0.47 38.47 5.53
CA SER A 79 0.39 37.27 6.37
C SER A 79 0.21 36.03 5.50
N PRO A 80 0.78 34.88 5.90
CA PRO A 80 0.63 33.64 5.15
C PRO A 80 -0.80 33.11 5.17
N ALA A 81 -1.30 32.69 4.00
CA ALA A 81 -2.60 32.02 3.90
C ALA A 81 -2.56 30.58 4.42
N GLY A 82 -1.37 30.01 4.49
CA GLY A 82 -1.09 28.70 5.05
C GLY A 82 0.41 28.44 5.06
N ARG A 83 0.81 27.29 5.59
CA ARG A 83 2.20 26.88 5.71
C ARG A 83 2.32 25.40 5.40
N TRP A 84 3.40 25.04 4.73
CA TRP A 84 3.80 23.66 4.54
C TRP A 84 5.23 23.45 5.03
N LEU A 85 5.46 22.32 5.71
CA LEU A 85 6.77 21.90 6.17
C LEU A 85 7.02 20.46 5.67
N PRO A 86 8.22 20.15 5.14
CA PRO A 86 8.56 18.78 4.77
C PRO A 86 8.77 17.91 6.02
N LEU A 87 8.48 16.60 5.90
CA LEU A 87 8.88 15.61 6.90
C LEU A 87 10.32 15.13 6.71
N GLY A 88 10.93 15.40 5.54
CA GLY A 88 12.29 15.03 5.21
C GLY A 88 12.38 13.63 4.61
N ALA A 89 13.43 12.87 4.97
CA ALA A 89 13.73 11.53 4.44
C ALA A 89 12.77 10.42 4.91
N ALA A 90 11.47 10.71 5.00
CA ALA A 90 10.43 9.82 5.47
C ALA A 90 9.98 8.86 4.35
N VAL A 91 10.86 7.94 3.94
CA VAL A 91 10.65 7.02 2.79
C VAL A 91 9.28 6.35 2.79
N GLY A 92 8.81 5.84 3.94
CA GLY A 92 7.52 5.17 4.03
C GLY A 92 6.32 6.08 3.72
N ALA A 93 6.35 7.33 4.17
CA ALA A 93 5.32 8.32 3.82
C ALA A 93 5.51 8.86 2.40
N GLY A 94 6.76 8.98 1.97
CA GLY A 94 7.19 9.45 0.67
C GLY A 94 6.76 8.58 -0.51
N VAL A 95 6.25 7.37 -0.27
CA VAL A 95 5.63 6.54 -1.32
C VAL A 95 4.21 7.05 -1.66
N PHE A 96 3.51 7.68 -0.71
CA PHE A 96 2.10 8.08 -0.86
C PHE A 96 1.89 9.58 -1.07
N LYS A 97 2.86 10.39 -0.69
CA LYS A 97 2.76 11.85 -0.77
C LYS A 97 4.16 12.42 -0.85
N ASP A 98 4.30 13.55 -1.53
CA ASP A 98 5.51 14.34 -1.38
C ASP A 98 5.61 14.87 0.06
N VAL A 99 6.64 14.39 0.75
CA VAL A 99 7.01 14.75 2.11
C VAL A 99 8.45 15.25 2.20
N TYR A 100 9.17 15.21 1.08
CA TYR A 100 10.61 15.40 1.05
C TYR A 100 10.98 16.88 1.03
N GLY A 101 10.29 17.66 0.20
CA GLY A 101 10.59 19.07 -0.01
C GLY A 101 10.03 19.58 -1.33
N ASP A 102 9.99 20.90 -1.48
CA ASP A 102 9.70 21.57 -2.74
C ASP A 102 10.96 21.61 -3.64
N ALA A 103 10.79 21.91 -4.92
CA ALA A 103 11.90 22.22 -5.82
C ALA A 103 12.82 23.33 -5.28
N ASN A 104 12.30 24.28 -4.49
CA ASN A 104 13.08 25.30 -3.79
C ASN A 104 13.81 24.72 -2.56
N ALA A 105 14.88 23.98 -2.85
CA ALA A 105 15.79 23.40 -1.88
C ALA A 105 17.26 23.65 -2.27
N LEU A 106 18.13 23.60 -1.26
CA LEU A 106 19.58 23.66 -1.47
C LEU A 106 20.13 22.25 -1.66
N ILE A 107 20.75 22.00 -2.81
CA ILE A 107 21.21 20.67 -3.24
C ILE A 107 22.73 20.70 -3.48
N ARG A 108 23.48 19.74 -2.93
CA ARG A 108 24.90 19.57 -3.18
C ARG A 108 25.12 19.24 -4.65
N LYS A 109 25.90 20.07 -5.35
CA LYS A 109 26.08 19.96 -6.80
C LYS A 109 26.70 18.62 -7.21
N SER A 110 27.66 18.09 -6.44
CA SER A 110 28.29 16.81 -6.78
C SER A 110 27.29 15.67 -6.81
N MET A 111 26.44 15.55 -5.79
CA MET A 111 25.36 14.56 -5.73
C MET A 111 24.36 14.77 -6.87
N PHE A 112 23.93 16.01 -7.12
CA PHE A 112 22.99 16.31 -8.19
C PHE A 112 23.52 15.84 -9.56
N MET A 113 24.81 16.08 -9.84
CA MET A 113 25.43 15.64 -11.08
C MET A 113 25.64 14.11 -11.14
N GLU A 114 25.97 13.48 -10.01
CA GLU A 114 26.13 12.03 -9.90
C GLU A 114 24.81 11.28 -10.16
N LEU A 115 23.70 11.80 -9.66
CA LEU A 115 22.36 11.30 -9.95
C LEU A 115 21.85 11.67 -11.36
N GLY A 116 22.63 12.40 -12.17
CA GLY A 116 22.20 12.83 -13.51
C GLY A 116 21.15 13.95 -13.52
N GLY A 117 20.95 14.63 -12.39
CA GLY A 117 20.06 15.77 -12.22
C GLY A 117 18.57 15.41 -12.16
N TRP A 118 17.74 16.41 -12.46
CA TRP A 118 16.29 16.25 -12.55
C TRP A 118 15.94 15.23 -13.64
N HIS A 119 15.08 14.25 -13.32
CA HIS A 119 14.59 13.34 -14.34
C HIS A 119 13.87 14.11 -15.46
N VAL A 120 14.11 13.77 -16.72
CA VAL A 120 13.42 14.40 -17.86
C VAL A 120 12.31 13.45 -18.31
N ALA A 121 11.06 13.84 -18.08
CA ALA A 121 9.90 13.13 -18.59
C ALA A 121 9.32 13.86 -19.81
N HIS A 122 8.82 13.10 -20.77
CA HIS A 122 8.06 13.64 -21.89
C HIS A 122 6.64 13.08 -21.82
N GLY A 123 5.64 13.95 -21.68
CA GLY A 123 4.24 13.55 -21.56
C GLY A 123 3.27 14.65 -21.98
N ARG A 124 1.98 14.30 -22.10
CA ARG A 124 0.90 15.27 -22.42
C ARG A 124 0.32 15.87 -21.14
N GLY A 125 -0.21 17.09 -21.22
CA GLY A 125 -1.00 17.69 -20.13
C GLY A 125 -0.22 18.16 -18.90
N GLY A 126 1.05 18.54 -19.04
CA GLY A 126 1.87 19.05 -17.92
C GLY A 126 2.65 17.98 -17.15
N ALA A 127 2.52 16.71 -17.54
CA ALA A 127 3.27 15.58 -16.99
C ALA A 127 4.81 15.74 -17.04
N ASP A 128 5.30 16.52 -18.00
CA ASP A 128 6.72 16.80 -18.21
C ASP A 128 7.30 17.83 -17.24
N SER A 129 6.46 18.46 -16.42
CA SER A 129 6.79 19.59 -15.55
C SER A 129 6.38 19.38 -14.09
N MET A 130 5.99 18.15 -13.71
CA MET A 130 5.52 17.83 -12.35
C MET A 130 6.26 16.64 -11.73
N GLY A 131 6.51 16.72 -10.43
CA GLY A 131 7.06 15.62 -9.61
C GLY A 131 8.57 15.40 -9.76
N GLU A 132 9.34 16.33 -10.35
CA GLU A 132 10.81 16.21 -10.39
C GLU A 132 11.48 16.27 -9.03
N ASP A 133 10.97 17.11 -8.13
CA ASP A 133 11.36 17.25 -6.73
C ASP A 133 11.15 15.94 -5.99
N TRP A 134 9.93 15.43 -6.01
CA TRP A 134 9.59 14.17 -5.38
C TRP A 134 10.45 13.01 -5.92
N GLU A 135 10.58 12.89 -7.25
CA GLU A 135 11.41 11.85 -7.89
C GLU A 135 12.89 11.95 -7.47
N LEU A 136 13.50 13.13 -7.60
CA LEU A 136 14.93 13.30 -7.29
C LEU A 136 15.21 13.03 -5.81
N TYR A 137 14.35 13.54 -4.92
CA TYR A 137 14.56 13.40 -3.48
C TYR A 137 14.33 11.96 -3.02
N ALA A 138 13.32 11.28 -3.54
CA ALA A 138 13.11 9.86 -3.30
C ALA A 138 14.31 9.04 -3.78
N ARG A 139 14.78 9.28 -5.00
CA ARG A 139 15.95 8.61 -5.58
C ARG A 139 17.22 8.85 -4.77
N ALA A 140 17.47 10.09 -4.35
CA ALA A 140 18.62 10.43 -3.52
C ALA A 140 18.58 9.70 -2.17
N VAL A 141 17.46 9.76 -1.45
CA VAL A 141 17.31 9.12 -0.14
C VAL A 141 17.44 7.60 -0.24
N LEU A 142 16.84 6.97 -1.26
CA LEU A 142 16.94 5.52 -1.47
C LEU A 142 18.38 5.07 -1.81
N GLN A 143 19.16 5.93 -2.47
CA GLN A 143 20.58 5.71 -2.75
C GLN A 143 21.51 6.02 -1.57
N GLY A 144 20.96 6.38 -0.41
CA GLY A 144 21.73 6.64 0.81
C GLY A 144 22.27 8.06 0.94
N TYR A 145 21.86 8.98 0.07
CA TYR A 145 22.15 10.41 0.24
C TYR A 145 21.31 11.01 1.36
N THR A 146 21.80 12.12 1.91
CA THR A 146 21.23 12.72 3.11
C THR A 146 20.33 13.91 2.78
N LEU A 147 19.08 13.85 3.24
CA LEU A 147 18.10 14.94 3.13
C LEU A 147 17.72 15.44 4.52
N GLN A 148 18.02 16.71 4.78
CA GLN A 148 17.68 17.43 5.99
C GLN A 148 16.46 18.33 5.76
N ALA A 149 15.35 18.01 6.44
CA ALA A 149 14.23 18.94 6.55
C ALA A 149 14.64 20.14 7.42
N VAL A 150 14.41 21.35 6.91
CA VAL A 150 14.65 22.60 7.61
C VAL A 150 13.28 23.14 8.03
N PRO A 151 12.93 23.12 9.33
CA PRO A 151 11.57 23.38 9.82
C PRO A 151 11.23 24.89 9.85
N TYR A 152 11.78 25.66 8.92
CA TYR A 152 11.52 27.09 8.75
C TYR A 152 10.87 27.33 7.38
N PRO A 153 9.82 28.16 7.32
CA PRO A 153 9.18 28.55 6.08
C PRO A 153 10.04 29.63 5.39
N LEU A 154 11.03 29.23 4.59
CA LEU A 154 12.07 30.15 4.08
C LEU A 154 11.74 30.85 2.77
N PHE A 155 10.60 30.55 2.17
CA PHE A 155 10.11 31.26 1.00
C PHE A 155 8.59 31.35 0.98
N TRP A 156 8.10 32.22 0.10
CA TRP A 156 6.70 32.35 -0.26
C TRP A 156 6.42 31.48 -1.49
N TYR A 157 5.49 30.54 -1.35
CA TYR A 157 4.99 29.71 -2.42
C TYR A 157 3.69 30.31 -2.96
N ARG A 158 3.65 30.63 -4.26
CA ARG A 158 2.47 31.27 -4.86
C ARG A 158 1.43 30.23 -5.27
N GLN A 159 0.19 30.43 -4.83
CA GLN A 159 -0.95 29.64 -5.27
C GLN A 159 -1.89 30.53 -6.09
N ALA A 160 -1.95 30.29 -7.40
CA ALA A 160 -2.93 30.88 -8.30
C ALA A 160 -3.91 29.82 -8.79
N PRO A 161 -5.16 30.18 -9.16
CA PRO A 161 -6.15 29.22 -9.67
C PRO A 161 -5.67 28.43 -10.90
N GLY A 162 -4.77 29.00 -11.71
CA GLY A 162 -4.18 28.36 -12.88
C GLY A 162 -2.79 27.75 -12.64
N SER A 163 -2.30 27.71 -11.40
CA SER A 163 -0.98 27.13 -11.08
C SER A 163 -0.94 25.63 -11.42
N MET A 164 0.25 25.13 -11.75
CA MET A 164 0.43 23.73 -12.16
C MET A 164 0.01 22.74 -11.06
N ASP A 165 0.20 23.09 -9.79
CA ASP A 165 -0.21 22.29 -8.62
C ASP A 165 -1.74 22.12 -8.51
N LYS A 166 -2.53 23.05 -9.09
CA LYS A 166 -4.00 23.02 -9.10
C LYS A 166 -4.58 22.37 -10.35
N THR A 167 -3.85 22.43 -11.46
CA THR A 167 -4.38 22.08 -12.79
C THR A 167 -3.84 20.76 -13.33
N THR A 168 -2.74 20.25 -12.77
CA THR A 168 -2.15 18.99 -13.23
C THR A 168 -2.56 17.84 -12.32
N SER A 169 -3.19 16.83 -12.92
CA SER A 169 -3.61 15.64 -12.19
C SER A 169 -2.41 14.74 -11.87
N LEU A 170 -2.37 14.21 -10.65
CA LEU A 170 -1.30 13.35 -10.15
C LEU A 170 -1.08 12.10 -11.02
N HIS A 171 -2.13 11.54 -11.61
CA HIS A 171 -2.02 10.36 -12.48
C HIS A 171 -1.07 10.55 -13.67
N LEU A 172 -0.88 11.81 -14.11
CA LEU A 172 -0.06 12.13 -15.27
C LEU A 172 1.43 11.96 -15.00
N TYR A 173 1.86 12.07 -13.74
CA TYR A 173 3.26 11.96 -13.32
C TYR A 173 3.49 10.96 -12.18
N GLN A 174 2.48 10.16 -11.81
CA GLN A 174 2.59 9.17 -10.74
C GLN A 174 3.67 8.12 -11.03
N GLU A 175 3.79 7.66 -12.27
CA GLU A 175 4.77 6.63 -12.64
C GLU A 175 6.18 7.14 -12.36
N ARG A 176 6.44 8.40 -12.74
CA ARG A 176 7.71 9.09 -12.51
C ARG A 176 8.11 9.11 -11.03
N VAL A 177 7.21 9.55 -10.14
CA VAL A 177 7.56 9.67 -8.71
C VAL A 177 7.69 8.31 -8.02
N LEU A 178 7.11 7.25 -8.60
CA LEU A 178 7.19 5.89 -8.09
C LEU A 178 8.38 5.09 -8.64
N THR A 179 8.98 5.51 -9.76
CA THR A 179 10.16 4.85 -10.36
C THR A 179 11.29 4.60 -9.36
N PRO A 180 11.74 5.59 -8.55
CA PRO A 180 12.85 5.36 -7.62
C PRO A 180 12.58 4.24 -6.62
N PHE A 181 11.34 4.15 -6.14
CA PHE A 181 10.92 3.11 -5.20
C PHE A 181 10.86 1.74 -5.85
N GLY A 182 10.50 1.65 -7.14
CA GLY A 182 10.47 0.40 -7.90
C GLY A 182 11.86 -0.16 -8.22
N GLU A 183 12.84 0.71 -8.46
CA GLU A 183 14.22 0.30 -8.75
C GLU A 183 14.98 -0.18 -7.51
N GLN A 184 14.69 0.44 -6.36
CA GLN A 184 15.47 0.24 -5.14
C GLN A 184 14.65 -0.30 -3.97
N VAL A 185 13.52 -0.97 -4.25
CA VAL A 185 12.56 -1.46 -3.24
C VAL A 185 13.32 -2.01 -2.04
N PRO A 186 13.39 -1.27 -0.92
CA PRO A 186 13.96 -1.83 0.30
C PRO A 186 13.10 -3.05 0.66
N ALA A 187 13.74 -4.17 1.01
CA ALA A 187 13.03 -5.42 1.30
C ALA A 187 11.85 -5.13 2.26
N GLY A 188 10.62 -5.39 1.82
CA GLY A 188 9.38 -5.11 2.57
C GLY A 188 8.52 -3.94 2.08
N LEU A 189 8.96 -3.12 1.11
CA LEU A 189 8.17 -1.97 0.60
C LEU A 189 7.44 -2.21 -0.73
N ALA A 190 7.64 -3.34 -1.41
CA ALA A 190 7.02 -3.62 -2.71
C ALA A 190 5.50 -3.49 -2.69
N GLY A 191 4.86 -3.87 -1.59
CA GLY A 191 3.43 -3.77 -1.48
C GLY A 191 2.94 -2.37 -1.08
N ALA A 192 3.77 -1.57 -0.40
CA ALA A 192 3.48 -0.15 -0.16
C ALA A 192 3.51 0.62 -1.47
N LEU A 193 4.43 0.22 -2.35
CA LEU A 193 4.53 0.75 -3.70
C LEU A 193 3.30 0.45 -4.54
N GLU A 194 2.81 -0.79 -4.53
CA GLU A 194 1.57 -1.16 -5.22
C GLU A 194 0.33 -0.47 -4.58
N LEU A 195 0.31 -0.31 -3.25
CA LEU A 195 -0.72 0.47 -2.56
C LEU A 195 -0.73 1.92 -3.05
N ALA A 196 0.44 2.54 -3.13
CA ALA A 196 0.57 3.92 -3.59
C ALA A 196 0.18 4.08 -5.04
N LYS A 197 0.58 3.17 -5.95
CA LYS A 197 0.12 3.21 -7.36
C LYS A 197 -1.39 3.32 -7.44
N THR A 198 -2.09 2.52 -6.63
CA THR A 198 -3.55 2.47 -6.60
C THR A 198 -4.14 3.75 -6.00
N LEU A 199 -3.70 4.16 -4.79
CA LEU A 199 -4.20 5.38 -4.14
C LEU A 199 -3.92 6.67 -4.93
N LEU A 200 -2.77 6.74 -5.61
CA LEU A 200 -2.39 7.91 -6.41
C LEU A 200 -3.20 7.98 -7.71
N ALA A 201 -3.57 6.83 -8.29
CA ALA A 201 -4.49 6.76 -9.42
C ALA A 201 -5.94 7.08 -9.02
N GLU A 202 -6.36 6.80 -7.78
CA GLU A 202 -7.69 7.12 -7.27
C GLU A 202 -7.90 8.62 -7.00
N ARG A 203 -6.83 9.36 -6.70
CA ARG A 203 -6.87 10.80 -6.37
C ARG A 203 -7.18 11.70 -7.55
N SER A 204 -7.16 11.17 -8.78
CA SER A 204 -7.37 11.92 -10.02
C SER A 204 -8.81 11.97 -10.54
N GLU A 205 -9.76 11.28 -9.92
CA GLU A 205 -11.17 11.21 -10.37
C GLU A 205 -12.13 11.83 -9.33
N GLU A 206 -12.84 12.91 -9.71
CA GLU A 206 -13.94 13.47 -8.90
C GLU A 206 -15.07 12.43 -8.76
N PRO A 207 -15.46 12.00 -7.54
CA PRO A 207 -16.42 10.90 -7.41
C PRO A 207 -17.88 11.30 -7.60
N SER A 208 -18.61 10.45 -8.30
CA SER A 208 -20.03 10.21 -8.06
C SER A 208 -20.24 9.19 -6.92
N VAL A 209 -21.46 9.14 -6.34
CA VAL A 209 -21.80 8.31 -5.15
C VAL A 209 -21.62 6.80 -5.38
N ALA A 210 -21.73 6.31 -6.63
CA ALA A 210 -21.50 4.90 -6.96
C ALA A 210 -20.01 4.51 -6.94
N GLU A 211 -19.11 5.47 -7.17
CA GLU A 211 -17.66 5.25 -7.08
C GLU A 211 -17.15 5.24 -5.65
N SER A 212 -17.86 5.84 -4.68
CA SER A 212 -17.50 5.79 -3.26
C SER A 212 -17.39 4.36 -2.73
N VAL A 213 -18.22 3.44 -3.27
CA VAL A 213 -18.21 2.01 -2.93
C VAL A 213 -17.05 1.28 -3.62
N SER A 214 -16.74 1.65 -4.87
CA SER A 214 -15.55 1.15 -5.61
C SER A 214 -14.23 1.61 -4.97
N LYS A 215 -14.19 2.86 -4.48
CA LYS A 215 -13.05 3.50 -3.81
C LYS A 215 -12.66 2.83 -2.48
N ALA A 216 -13.64 2.28 -1.74
CA ALA A 216 -13.36 1.46 -0.57
C ALA A 216 -12.73 0.10 -0.93
N MET A 217 -13.10 -0.48 -2.08
CA MET A 217 -12.58 -1.77 -2.55
C MET A 217 -11.19 -1.67 -3.18
N ALA A 218 -10.84 -0.54 -3.80
CA ALA A 218 -9.52 -0.32 -4.38
C ALA A 218 -8.46 0.03 -3.31
N GLY A 219 -8.81 0.83 -2.28
CA GLY A 219 -7.97 1.02 -1.09
C GLY A 219 -7.73 -0.27 -0.29
N ALA A 220 -8.70 -1.21 -0.31
CA ALA A 220 -8.51 -2.58 0.18
C ALA A 220 -7.49 -3.31 -0.71
N ALA A 221 -7.72 -3.44 -2.02
CA ALA A 221 -6.81 -4.13 -2.98
C ALA A 221 -5.34 -3.64 -2.95
N ALA A 222 -5.13 -2.44 -2.46
CA ALA A 222 -3.85 -1.77 -2.31
C ALA A 222 -3.19 -2.16 -0.95
N ARG A 223 -3.93 -2.18 0.18
CA ARG A 223 -3.49 -2.76 1.48
C ARG A 223 -3.14 -4.24 1.36
N ASP A 224 -3.77 -4.87 0.39
CA ASP A 224 -3.67 -6.29 0.08
C ASP A 224 -2.34 -6.63 -0.59
N GLN A 225 -1.90 -5.76 -1.49
CA GLN A 225 -0.58 -5.84 -2.12
C GLN A 225 0.55 -5.52 -1.12
N LEU A 226 0.34 -4.58 -0.17
CA LEU A 226 1.22 -4.29 0.99
C LEU A 226 1.57 -5.57 1.76
N MET A 227 0.55 -6.34 2.11
CA MET A 227 0.71 -7.57 2.87
C MET A 227 1.29 -8.70 2.01
N CYS A 228 0.84 -8.86 0.76
CA CYS A 228 1.37 -9.84 -0.20
C CYS A 228 2.90 -9.77 -0.35
N ALA A 229 3.45 -8.56 -0.47
CA ALA A 229 4.89 -8.37 -0.71
C ALA A 229 5.75 -8.74 0.50
N ALA A 230 5.26 -8.49 1.72
CA ALA A 230 5.92 -8.92 2.95
C ALA A 230 5.89 -10.45 3.12
N PHE A 231 4.77 -11.09 2.74
CA PHE A 231 4.59 -12.55 2.81
C PHE A 231 5.33 -13.33 1.71
N LYS A 232 5.41 -12.83 0.47
CA LYS A 232 6.17 -13.47 -0.63
C LYS A 232 7.66 -13.61 -0.32
N HIS A 233 8.23 -12.69 0.44
CA HIS A 233 9.65 -12.75 0.82
C HIS A 233 9.93 -13.79 1.94
N SER A 234 8.94 -14.15 2.76
CA SER A 234 9.09 -15.11 3.86
C SER A 234 8.72 -16.54 3.48
N HIS A 235 7.71 -16.74 2.62
CA HIS A 235 7.19 -18.08 2.31
C HIS A 235 7.90 -18.80 1.17
N ASN A 236 8.64 -18.10 0.30
CA ASN A 236 9.45 -18.76 -0.72
C ASN A 236 10.70 -19.48 -0.14
N LYS A 237 10.91 -19.43 1.19
CA LYS A 237 11.93 -20.18 1.92
C LYS A 237 11.41 -21.38 2.71
N TYR A 238 10.09 -21.55 2.87
CA TYR A 238 9.51 -22.66 3.63
C TYR A 238 9.06 -23.84 2.75
N ALA A 239 9.32 -23.79 1.44
CA ALA A 239 9.12 -24.92 0.53
C ALA A 239 10.26 -25.96 0.55
N SER A 240 11.25 -25.84 1.45
CA SER A 240 12.22 -26.92 1.68
C SER A 240 12.49 -27.13 3.17
N THR A 241 12.03 -28.29 3.64
CA THR A 241 12.57 -29.10 4.74
C THR A 241 13.73 -28.49 5.53
N ASP A 242 13.52 -28.14 6.79
CA ASP A 242 14.25 -28.80 7.89
C ASP A 242 13.68 -28.43 9.26
N SER A 243 13.32 -29.48 10.00
CA SER A 243 12.85 -29.44 11.37
C SER A 243 14.01 -29.26 12.35
N SER A 244 14.61 -28.07 12.42
CA SER A 244 15.44 -27.67 13.57
C SER A 244 15.91 -26.22 13.49
N ALA A 245 15.06 -25.28 13.90
CA ALA A 245 15.52 -23.97 14.37
C ALA A 245 14.45 -23.42 15.32
N GLY A 246 14.86 -23.08 16.55
CA GLY A 246 13.97 -22.68 17.64
C GLY A 246 12.90 -21.68 17.21
N THR A 247 11.65 -22.16 17.20
CA THR A 247 10.46 -21.42 16.80
C THR A 247 10.07 -20.44 17.89
N ALA A 248 10.17 -19.13 17.62
CA ALA A 248 9.24 -18.18 18.23
C ALA A 248 7.83 -18.64 17.81
N ALA A 249 6.98 -18.97 18.79
CA ALA A 249 5.71 -19.62 18.55
C ALA A 249 4.84 -18.78 17.58
N ALA A 250 4.59 -19.32 16.38
CA ALA A 250 3.53 -18.83 15.51
C ALA A 250 2.20 -18.97 16.27
N GLY A 251 1.32 -17.96 16.20
CA GLY A 251 0.02 -18.02 16.87
C GLY A 251 -0.76 -19.28 16.46
N HIS A 252 -1.38 -19.97 17.42
CA HIS A 252 -2.19 -21.16 17.14
C HIS A 252 -3.41 -20.78 16.28
N ASN A 253 -3.70 -21.57 15.22
CA ASN A 253 -4.90 -21.36 14.39
C ASN A 253 -6.17 -21.63 15.21
N LEU A 254 -7.09 -20.68 15.27
CA LEU A 254 -8.32 -20.80 16.07
C LEU A 254 -9.46 -21.49 15.31
N VAL A 255 -9.30 -21.70 14.00
CA VAL A 255 -10.28 -22.40 13.16
C VAL A 255 -10.18 -23.91 13.41
N LYS A 256 -11.31 -24.54 13.75
CA LYS A 256 -11.39 -26.00 13.88
C LYS A 256 -11.56 -26.65 12.52
N ASN A 257 -10.89 -27.79 12.33
CA ASN A 257 -10.91 -28.58 11.09
C ASN A 257 -10.65 -27.68 9.87
N HIS A 258 -9.53 -26.96 9.91
CA HIS A 258 -9.22 -25.91 8.95
C HIS A 258 -8.80 -26.41 7.58
N ASP A 259 -8.19 -27.58 7.54
CA ASP A 259 -7.69 -28.30 6.36
C ASP A 259 -8.70 -29.35 5.87
N PHE A 260 -9.84 -29.46 6.56
CA PHE A 260 -10.91 -30.41 6.29
C PHE A 260 -10.47 -31.90 6.23
N GLY A 261 -9.21 -32.20 6.60
CA GLY A 261 -8.55 -33.50 6.37
C GLY A 261 -8.94 -34.62 7.34
N ASN A 262 -9.63 -34.29 8.44
CA ASN A 262 -10.03 -35.28 9.46
C ASN A 262 -11.31 -36.06 9.09
N ALA A 263 -11.46 -36.45 7.83
CA ALA A 263 -12.49 -37.40 7.41
C ALA A 263 -12.10 -38.86 7.68
N VAL A 264 -10.79 -39.16 7.81
CA VAL A 264 -10.31 -40.55 7.89
C VAL A 264 -10.50 -41.16 9.28
N ASP A 265 -10.48 -40.37 10.35
CA ASP A 265 -10.58 -40.91 11.73
C ASP A 265 -12.03 -41.09 12.21
N LEU A 266 -13.01 -40.47 11.55
CA LEU A 266 -14.44 -40.69 11.83
C LEU A 266 -15.01 -41.92 11.11
N LEU A 267 -14.36 -42.39 10.04
CA LEU A 267 -14.76 -43.59 9.30
C LEU A 267 -14.47 -44.90 10.04
N SER A 268 -13.57 -44.90 11.04
CA SER A 268 -13.16 -46.11 11.76
C SER A 268 -14.02 -46.43 12.99
N HIS A 269 -14.80 -45.47 13.51
CA HIS A 269 -15.51 -45.62 14.79
C HIS A 269 -17.03 -45.39 14.76
N PHE A 270 -17.57 -44.72 13.73
CA PHE A 270 -19.02 -44.53 13.60
C PHE A 270 -19.45 -44.78 12.16
N GLY A 271 -20.28 -45.81 11.95
CA GLY A 271 -20.89 -46.07 10.65
C GLY A 271 -21.55 -44.81 10.11
N LYS A 272 -21.36 -44.55 8.80
CA LYS A 272 -21.96 -43.47 7.99
C LYS A 272 -22.66 -42.40 8.84
N SER A 273 -21.93 -41.38 9.28
CA SER A 273 -22.55 -40.18 9.87
C SER A 273 -23.61 -39.65 8.89
N THR A 274 -24.86 -39.67 9.33
CA THR A 274 -26.05 -39.28 8.56
C THR A 274 -26.27 -37.77 8.47
N SER A 275 -25.39 -36.94 9.04
CA SER A 275 -25.40 -35.51 8.78
C SER A 275 -24.26 -35.16 7.83
N GLY A 276 -24.58 -34.77 6.59
CA GLY A 276 -23.65 -34.21 5.61
C GLY A 276 -23.08 -32.85 6.04
N VAL A 277 -22.45 -32.81 7.21
CA VAL A 277 -21.94 -31.62 7.90
C VAL A 277 -20.51 -31.93 8.35
N VAL A 278 -19.59 -31.09 7.93
CA VAL A 278 -18.17 -31.08 8.31
C VAL A 278 -18.05 -30.78 9.80
N ALA A 279 -17.25 -31.57 10.52
CA ALA A 279 -17.00 -31.34 11.94
C ALA A 279 -16.48 -29.92 12.20
N GLY A 280 -17.12 -29.19 13.13
CA GLY A 280 -16.76 -27.81 13.46
C GLY A 280 -17.36 -26.73 12.55
N TRP A 281 -18.03 -27.10 11.45
CA TRP A 281 -18.59 -26.17 10.48
C TRP A 281 -20.11 -26.36 10.34
N GLN A 282 -20.87 -25.32 10.64
CA GLN A 282 -22.32 -25.32 10.47
C GLN A 282 -22.70 -24.88 9.06
N PRO A 283 -23.77 -25.42 8.45
CA PRO A 283 -24.31 -24.87 7.22
C PRO A 283 -24.72 -23.40 7.39
N PHE A 284 -24.53 -22.61 6.35
CA PHE A 284 -25.04 -21.24 6.22
C PHE A 284 -25.83 -21.12 4.91
N SER A 285 -26.99 -20.46 4.96
CA SER A 285 -27.92 -20.41 3.83
C SER A 285 -28.26 -21.83 3.34
N ASP A 286 -28.07 -22.14 2.05
CA ASP A 286 -28.38 -23.45 1.47
C ASP A 286 -27.30 -24.52 1.77
N GLY A 287 -26.30 -24.19 2.60
CA GLY A 287 -25.28 -25.11 3.09
C GLY A 287 -24.10 -25.30 2.14
N TYR A 288 -23.51 -26.49 2.18
CA TYR A 288 -22.33 -26.87 1.40
C TYR A 288 -22.39 -28.36 1.03
N ASP A 289 -21.64 -28.75 0.01
CA ASP A 289 -21.51 -30.12 -0.45
C ASP A 289 -20.33 -30.77 0.27
N TRP A 290 -20.62 -31.76 1.11
CA TRP A 290 -19.63 -32.56 1.80
C TRP A 290 -19.91 -34.03 1.45
N PHE A 291 -18.89 -34.73 0.93
CA PHE A 291 -18.88 -36.13 0.47
C PHE A 291 -19.29 -36.47 -0.98
N GLU A 292 -19.72 -35.53 -1.84
CA GLU A 292 -20.04 -35.89 -3.24
C GLU A 292 -18.81 -36.00 -4.16
N HIS A 293 -17.70 -35.34 -3.85
CA HIS A 293 -16.55 -35.22 -4.77
C HIS A 293 -15.30 -36.00 -4.38
N GLY A 294 -15.27 -36.72 -3.25
CA GLY A 294 -14.15 -37.59 -2.85
C GLY A 294 -12.85 -36.89 -2.44
N ASP A 295 -12.75 -35.58 -2.62
CA ASP A 295 -11.66 -34.73 -2.13
C ASP A 295 -11.87 -34.36 -0.65
N THR A 296 -10.78 -34.07 0.07
CA THR A 296 -10.81 -33.62 1.48
C THR A 296 -11.32 -32.20 1.66
N ASP A 297 -11.67 -31.49 0.58
CA ASP A 297 -12.00 -30.06 0.59
C ASP A 297 -13.50 -29.79 0.85
N LEU A 298 -13.84 -28.58 1.32
CA LEU A 298 -15.23 -28.16 1.46
C LEU A 298 -15.74 -27.57 0.13
N ALA A 299 -16.72 -28.22 -0.51
CA ALA A 299 -17.26 -27.82 -1.80
C ALA A 299 -18.61 -27.09 -1.68
N MET A 300 -18.92 -26.21 -2.64
CA MET A 300 -20.21 -25.52 -2.75
C MET A 300 -20.61 -25.41 -4.21
N THR A 301 -21.64 -26.15 -4.61
CA THR A 301 -22.21 -26.13 -5.96
C THR A 301 -23.49 -25.31 -5.98
N VAL A 302 -23.54 -24.30 -6.84
CA VAL A 302 -24.69 -23.43 -7.05
C VAL A 302 -25.14 -23.57 -8.50
N GLU A 303 -26.34 -24.11 -8.70
CA GLU A 303 -26.91 -24.37 -10.03
C GLU A 303 -27.81 -23.23 -10.53
N SER A 304 -28.20 -22.30 -9.66
CA SER A 304 -29.06 -21.17 -10.00
C SER A 304 -28.66 -19.89 -9.25
N LEU A 305 -28.79 -18.73 -9.90
CA LEU A 305 -28.48 -17.43 -9.29
C LEU A 305 -29.38 -17.07 -8.09
N GLY A 306 -30.51 -17.78 -7.92
CA GLY A 306 -31.42 -17.61 -6.78
C GLY A 306 -31.02 -18.38 -5.52
N THR A 307 -29.95 -19.17 -5.58
CA THR A 307 -29.44 -19.97 -4.46
C THR A 307 -28.13 -19.39 -3.92
N ALA A 308 -27.93 -19.52 -2.61
CA ALA A 308 -26.78 -18.97 -1.90
C ALA A 308 -26.26 -20.01 -0.92
N ARG A 309 -24.97 -20.36 -1.02
CA ARG A 309 -24.35 -21.41 -0.22
C ARG A 309 -23.26 -20.86 0.68
N GLY A 310 -23.04 -21.57 1.78
CA GLY A 310 -22.04 -21.20 2.74
C GLY A 310 -21.84 -22.20 3.88
N ALA A 311 -20.68 -22.07 4.51
CA ALA A 311 -20.33 -22.74 5.76
C ALA A 311 -19.97 -21.68 6.79
N GLN A 312 -20.23 -21.91 8.07
CA GLN A 312 -19.89 -20.97 9.12
C GLN A 312 -19.31 -21.64 10.37
N GLN A 313 -18.47 -20.90 11.09
CA GLN A 313 -17.92 -21.30 12.39
C GLN A 313 -17.88 -20.09 13.34
N LEU A 314 -18.36 -20.28 14.57
CA LEU A 314 -18.17 -19.29 15.63
C LEU A 314 -16.83 -19.56 16.34
N ILE A 315 -15.91 -18.62 16.24
CA ILE A 315 -14.55 -18.72 16.76
C ILE A 315 -14.43 -17.82 18.00
N HIS A 316 -13.93 -18.37 19.09
CA HIS A 316 -13.65 -17.59 20.30
C HIS A 316 -12.24 -17.01 20.20
N VAL A 317 -12.15 -15.68 20.15
CA VAL A 317 -10.88 -14.95 19.99
C VAL A 317 -10.28 -14.60 21.36
N GLY A 318 -11.13 -14.26 22.34
CA GLY A 318 -10.72 -14.17 23.74
C GLY A 318 -9.97 -12.89 24.16
N GLN A 319 -10.02 -11.81 23.36
CA GLN A 319 -9.48 -10.51 23.79
C GLN A 319 -10.43 -9.84 24.80
N SER A 320 -9.87 -9.02 25.67
CA SER A 320 -10.59 -8.29 26.73
C SER A 320 -10.02 -6.88 26.91
N ASP A 321 -10.67 -6.05 27.72
CA ASP A 321 -10.14 -4.72 28.06
C ASP A 321 -8.76 -4.78 28.72
N ALA A 322 -8.43 -5.88 29.39
CA ALA A 322 -7.12 -6.09 30.00
C ALA A 322 -6.00 -6.43 28.99
N THR A 323 -6.33 -7.14 27.91
CA THR A 323 -5.38 -7.48 26.84
C THR A 323 -5.33 -6.39 25.75
N GLY A 324 -6.40 -5.59 25.63
CA GLY A 324 -6.58 -4.64 24.54
C GLY A 324 -6.96 -5.32 23.22
N PRO A 325 -7.26 -4.52 22.18
CA PRO A 325 -7.43 -5.02 20.82
C PRO A 325 -6.10 -5.51 20.26
N GLU A 326 -6.08 -6.73 19.71
CA GLU A 326 -4.94 -7.26 18.98
C GLU A 326 -5.31 -7.53 17.52
N PRO A 327 -4.41 -7.26 16.55
CA PRO A 327 -4.67 -7.59 15.16
C PRO A 327 -4.84 -9.09 14.94
N ILE A 328 -5.75 -9.45 14.05
CA ILE A 328 -6.11 -10.84 13.73
C ILE A 328 -5.74 -11.11 12.28
N LEU A 329 -4.98 -12.16 12.04
CA LEU A 329 -4.69 -12.67 10.71
C LEU A 329 -5.78 -13.68 10.29
N LEU A 330 -6.32 -13.50 9.10
CA LEU A 330 -7.36 -14.31 8.47
C LEU A 330 -6.86 -14.81 7.11
N GLY A 331 -7.24 -16.01 6.68
CA GLY A 331 -6.94 -16.48 5.33
C GLY A 331 -7.56 -17.83 5.00
N ALA A 332 -7.57 -18.20 3.72
CA ALA A 332 -7.98 -19.51 3.23
C ALA A 332 -7.47 -19.70 1.80
N ARG A 333 -7.49 -20.95 1.34
CA ARG A 333 -7.36 -21.29 -0.07
C ARG A 333 -8.73 -21.53 -0.68
N SER A 334 -8.86 -21.15 -1.94
CA SER A 334 -10.04 -21.50 -2.72
C SER A 334 -9.72 -21.72 -4.19
N ARG A 335 -10.58 -22.45 -4.89
CA ARG A 335 -10.62 -22.57 -6.35
C ARG A 335 -12.07 -22.69 -6.77
N ALA A 336 -12.40 -22.30 -8.01
CA ALA A 336 -13.74 -22.48 -8.53
C ALA A 336 -13.76 -22.89 -10.01
N ASP A 337 -14.82 -23.57 -10.41
CA ASP A 337 -15.21 -23.81 -11.79
C ASP A 337 -16.59 -23.20 -12.02
N THR A 338 -16.64 -22.01 -12.63
CA THR A 338 -17.86 -21.22 -12.85
C THR A 338 -18.21 -21.16 -14.32
N SER A 339 -19.51 -21.26 -14.64
CA SER A 339 -20.00 -21.34 -16.02
C SER A 339 -20.18 -20.00 -16.72
N GLU A 340 -20.08 -18.88 -16.00
CA GLU A 340 -20.19 -17.53 -16.56
C GLU A 340 -18.85 -16.78 -16.46
N ASP A 341 -18.46 -16.12 -17.56
CA ASP A 341 -17.48 -15.02 -17.60
C ASP A 341 -18.03 -13.77 -16.89
N ALA A 342 -18.73 -13.93 -15.76
CA ALA A 342 -19.33 -12.87 -14.95
C ALA A 342 -18.25 -12.09 -14.19
N GLY A 343 -17.24 -11.61 -14.92
CA GLY A 343 -16.17 -10.73 -14.52
C GLY A 343 -15.27 -11.28 -13.41
N ASN A 344 -13.98 -10.99 -13.50
CA ASN A 344 -13.06 -11.05 -12.36
C ASN A 344 -13.42 -9.99 -11.29
N VAL A 345 -14.68 -9.97 -10.84
CA VAL A 345 -15.20 -9.01 -9.85
C VAL A 345 -15.03 -9.64 -8.49
N LEU A 346 -14.04 -9.15 -7.75
CA LEU A 346 -13.85 -9.46 -6.35
C LEU A 346 -15.10 -8.97 -5.56
N SER A 347 -15.83 -9.88 -4.93
CA SER A 347 -17.03 -9.55 -4.14
C SER A 347 -17.17 -10.44 -2.91
N ALA A 348 -17.91 -9.97 -1.91
CA ALA A 348 -18.23 -10.77 -0.70
C ALA A 348 -19.00 -12.05 -1.02
N ASP A 349 -19.59 -12.16 -2.21
CA ASP A 349 -20.41 -13.30 -2.61
C ASP A 349 -19.59 -14.56 -2.89
N TYR A 350 -18.29 -14.42 -3.15
CA TYR A 350 -17.34 -15.53 -3.17
C TYR A 350 -16.11 -15.16 -2.35
N SER A 351 -16.15 -15.48 -1.05
CA SER A 351 -15.17 -14.98 -0.10
C SER A 351 -15.04 -15.81 1.17
N LEU A 352 -13.93 -15.59 1.89
CA LEU A 352 -13.83 -15.86 3.31
C LEU A 352 -14.29 -14.61 4.07
N TYR A 353 -15.40 -14.69 4.81
CA TYR A 353 -16.07 -13.54 5.42
C TYR A 353 -16.08 -13.66 6.94
N ALA A 354 -15.92 -12.56 7.68
CA ALA A 354 -15.89 -12.54 9.14
C ALA A 354 -16.69 -11.36 9.72
N ASP A 355 -17.52 -11.65 10.71
CA ASP A 355 -18.15 -10.67 11.59
C ASP A 355 -17.55 -10.77 12.99
N LEU A 356 -17.29 -9.63 13.64
CA LEU A 356 -16.69 -9.56 14.96
C LEU A 356 -17.73 -9.17 16.01
N ARG A 357 -17.64 -9.81 17.18
CA ARG A 357 -18.28 -9.37 18.43
C ARG A 357 -17.20 -8.92 19.40
N HIS A 358 -17.30 -7.69 19.87
CA HIS A 358 -16.36 -7.08 20.80
C HIS A 358 -16.67 -7.45 22.25
N ALA A 359 -15.68 -7.29 23.13
CA ALA A 359 -15.78 -7.58 24.56
C ALA A 359 -16.86 -6.75 25.26
N ASP A 360 -17.11 -5.51 24.80
CA ASP A 360 -18.18 -4.63 25.28
C ASP A 360 -19.58 -5.01 24.77
N GLY A 361 -19.69 -6.07 23.95
CA GLY A 361 -20.93 -6.53 23.35
C GLY A 361 -21.29 -5.89 22.01
N SER A 362 -20.58 -4.85 21.57
CA SER A 362 -20.76 -4.25 20.24
C SER A 362 -20.31 -5.19 19.12
N GLN A 363 -20.72 -4.91 17.89
CA GLN A 363 -20.45 -5.75 16.73
C GLN A 363 -19.87 -4.92 15.59
N THR A 364 -18.92 -5.50 14.85
CA THR A 364 -18.42 -4.96 13.58
C THR A 364 -18.59 -6.03 12.51
N PHE A 365 -19.17 -5.68 11.38
CA PHE A 365 -19.53 -6.62 10.32
C PHE A 365 -18.77 -6.33 9.04
N GLY A 366 -18.69 -7.30 8.13
CA GLY A 366 -18.29 -7.01 6.76
C GLY A 366 -16.81 -7.10 6.47
N TYR A 367 -16.04 -7.85 7.26
CA TYR A 367 -14.69 -8.23 6.85
C TYR A 367 -14.77 -9.39 5.86
N PHE A 368 -14.14 -9.32 4.69
CA PHE A 368 -14.11 -10.42 3.74
C PHE A 368 -12.90 -10.43 2.82
N LEU A 369 -12.44 -11.63 2.46
CA LEU A 369 -11.35 -11.86 1.52
C LEU A 369 -11.94 -12.53 0.28
N PRO A 370 -12.18 -11.77 -0.80
CA PRO A 370 -12.80 -12.34 -1.99
C PRO A 370 -11.80 -13.19 -2.80
N PHE A 371 -12.32 -14.15 -3.55
CA PHE A 371 -11.54 -15.00 -4.44
C PHE A 371 -11.83 -14.65 -5.90
N GLN A 372 -10.85 -14.81 -6.80
CA GLN A 372 -11.02 -14.46 -8.21
C GLN A 372 -11.84 -15.49 -8.98
N GLY A 373 -11.91 -16.73 -8.52
CA GLY A 373 -12.62 -17.81 -9.23
C GLY A 373 -11.74 -18.57 -10.19
N ARG A 374 -10.44 -18.68 -9.89
CA ARG A 374 -9.51 -19.44 -10.72
C ARG A 374 -9.76 -20.94 -10.57
N LYS A 375 -9.57 -21.68 -11.68
CA LYS A 375 -9.60 -23.15 -11.66
C LYS A 375 -8.47 -23.76 -10.83
N SER A 376 -7.33 -23.07 -10.76
CA SER A 376 -6.21 -23.40 -9.87
C SER A 376 -6.42 -22.84 -8.47
N TRP A 377 -5.92 -23.53 -7.46
CA TRP A 377 -5.88 -23.01 -6.08
C TRP A 377 -5.24 -21.64 -5.99
N GLU A 378 -5.96 -20.72 -5.39
CA GLU A 378 -5.49 -19.40 -4.99
C GLU A 378 -5.60 -19.24 -3.47
N TRP A 379 -4.73 -18.42 -2.91
CA TRP A 379 -4.80 -18.02 -1.51
C TRP A 379 -5.50 -16.66 -1.41
N ALA A 380 -6.19 -16.43 -0.29
CA ALA A 380 -6.53 -15.08 0.17
C ALA A 380 -6.20 -14.99 1.66
N ALA A 381 -5.57 -13.90 2.11
CA ALA A 381 -5.22 -13.68 3.51
C ALA A 381 -5.09 -12.19 3.80
N GLY A 382 -5.55 -11.78 4.97
CA GLY A 382 -5.59 -10.39 5.38
C GLY A 382 -5.56 -10.22 6.89
N VAL A 383 -5.37 -8.97 7.32
CA VAL A 383 -5.28 -8.61 8.74
C VAL A 383 -6.43 -7.70 9.13
N ILE A 384 -7.22 -8.15 10.07
CA ILE A 384 -8.23 -7.34 10.75
C ILE A 384 -7.52 -6.58 11.87
N VAL A 385 -7.61 -5.26 11.86
CA VAL A 385 -7.12 -4.39 12.95
C VAL A 385 -8.35 -3.84 13.69
N PRO A 386 -8.77 -4.46 14.80
CA PRO A 386 -9.99 -4.06 15.47
C PRO A 386 -9.76 -2.80 16.33
N ASP A 387 -10.72 -1.87 16.32
CA ASP A 387 -10.69 -0.68 17.18
C ASP A 387 -10.96 -1.00 18.67
N LYS A 388 -11.51 -2.20 18.95
CA LYS A 388 -11.92 -2.67 20.28
C LYS A 388 -11.60 -4.16 20.48
N PRO A 389 -11.30 -4.62 21.70
CA PRO A 389 -11.03 -6.03 21.98
C PRO A 389 -12.10 -6.96 21.43
N VAL A 390 -11.70 -7.99 20.70
CA VAL A 390 -12.59 -8.98 20.04
C VAL A 390 -12.82 -10.20 20.94
N ALA A 391 -14.06 -10.42 21.35
CA ALA A 391 -14.46 -11.60 22.13
C ALA A 391 -14.64 -12.83 21.22
N SER A 392 -15.32 -12.67 20.09
CA SER A 392 -15.52 -13.75 19.12
C SER A 392 -15.62 -13.22 17.69
N ALA A 393 -15.32 -14.11 16.73
CA ALA A 393 -15.49 -13.87 15.31
C ALA A 393 -16.41 -14.96 14.74
N ARG A 394 -17.43 -14.58 13.98
CA ARG A 394 -18.23 -15.50 13.18
C ARG A 394 -17.65 -15.52 11.78
N LEU A 395 -17.03 -16.64 11.44
CA LEU A 395 -16.37 -16.85 10.16
C LEU A 395 -17.30 -17.59 9.21
N TYR A 396 -17.27 -17.21 7.93
CA TYR A 396 -18.06 -17.81 6.88
C TYR A 396 -17.20 -18.09 5.65
N LEU A 397 -17.46 -19.20 4.99
CA LEU A 397 -17.10 -19.45 3.60
C LEU A 397 -18.36 -19.19 2.80
N LEU A 398 -18.29 -18.32 1.80
CA LEU A 398 -19.45 -17.89 1.04
C LEU A 398 -19.25 -18.19 -0.44
N PHE A 399 -20.26 -18.77 -1.07
CA PHE A 399 -20.39 -18.88 -2.51
C PHE A 399 -21.87 -18.70 -2.89
N ARG A 400 -22.23 -17.50 -3.34
CA ARG A 400 -23.60 -17.09 -3.63
C ARG A 400 -23.68 -16.20 -4.86
N HIS A 401 -24.87 -16.07 -5.44
CA HIS A 401 -25.13 -15.21 -6.60
C HIS A 401 -24.19 -15.48 -7.79
N ARG A 402 -23.68 -16.71 -7.91
CA ARG A 402 -22.77 -17.21 -8.96
C ARG A 402 -23.15 -18.64 -9.28
N ILE A 403 -23.04 -19.06 -10.54
CA ILE A 403 -23.28 -20.44 -10.96
C ILE A 403 -21.94 -21.16 -11.13
N GLY A 404 -21.81 -22.33 -10.52
CA GLY A 404 -20.59 -23.15 -10.57
C GLY A 404 -20.34 -23.92 -9.29
N THR A 405 -19.11 -24.44 -9.16
CA THR A 405 -18.64 -25.09 -7.92
C THR A 405 -17.41 -24.37 -7.40
N ALA A 406 -17.40 -24.06 -6.11
CA ALA A 406 -16.23 -23.55 -5.40
C ALA A 406 -15.74 -24.56 -4.35
N TRP A 407 -14.43 -24.64 -4.14
CA TRP A 407 -13.79 -25.47 -3.12
C TRP A 407 -12.97 -24.59 -2.18
N PHE A 408 -12.99 -24.90 -0.90
CA PHE A 408 -12.23 -24.20 0.13
C PHE A 408 -11.35 -25.15 0.92
N ASP A 409 -10.16 -24.68 1.30
CA ASP A 409 -9.18 -25.44 2.07
C ASP A 409 -8.28 -24.51 2.91
N ASP A 410 -7.53 -25.06 3.86
CA ASP A 410 -6.53 -24.38 4.69
C ASP A 410 -7.00 -23.05 5.32
N VAL A 411 -8.14 -23.07 6.01
CA VAL A 411 -8.78 -21.87 6.59
C VAL A 411 -8.11 -21.43 7.89
N MET A 412 -7.71 -20.18 8.00
CA MET A 412 -7.05 -19.65 9.18
C MET A 412 -7.70 -18.39 9.75
N LEU A 413 -7.75 -18.33 11.08
CA LEU A 413 -8.02 -17.14 11.87
C LEU A 413 -7.20 -17.25 13.15
N ARG A 414 -6.27 -16.32 13.39
CA ARG A 414 -5.40 -16.32 14.58
C ARG A 414 -4.88 -14.93 14.91
N PRO A 415 -4.39 -14.68 16.13
CA PRO A 415 -3.66 -13.45 16.44
C PRO A 415 -2.49 -13.25 15.48
N LEU A 416 -2.27 -11.99 15.07
CA LEU A 416 -1.07 -11.59 14.35
C LEU A 416 0.08 -11.45 15.35
N THR A 417 1.16 -12.19 15.11
CA THR A 417 2.32 -12.20 16.02
C THR A 417 3.45 -11.34 15.47
N ALA A 418 4.35 -10.89 16.35
CA ALA A 418 5.57 -10.22 15.93
C ALA A 418 6.44 -11.10 14.99
N ALA A 419 6.33 -12.43 15.05
CA ALA A 419 7.05 -13.32 14.12
C ALA A 419 6.50 -13.23 12.68
N ASP A 420 5.21 -12.96 12.52
CA ASP A 420 4.58 -12.73 11.20
C ASP A 420 5.07 -11.42 10.56
N VAL A 421 5.45 -10.45 11.39
CA VAL A 421 5.95 -9.13 10.95
C VAL A 421 7.48 -9.10 10.84
N CYS A 422 8.19 -9.73 11.79
CA CYS A 422 9.65 -9.66 11.95
C CYS A 422 10.40 -10.89 11.39
N GLY A 423 9.71 -11.98 11.02
CA GLY A 423 10.28 -13.17 10.37
C GLY A 423 10.91 -12.89 9.00
N ALA A 424 10.73 -11.69 8.45
CA ALA A 424 11.37 -11.20 7.23
C ALA A 424 12.87 -10.85 7.38
N ARG A 425 13.60 -11.42 8.35
CA ARG A 425 15.07 -11.32 8.36
C ARG A 425 15.67 -12.20 7.27
N VAL A 426 15.90 -11.58 6.11
CA VAL A 426 16.62 -12.17 4.98
C VAL A 426 18.08 -12.42 5.40
N LYS A 427 18.45 -13.67 5.67
CA LYS A 427 19.86 -14.10 5.50
C LYS A 427 20.20 -13.94 4.02
N ARG A 428 21.04 -12.95 3.69
CA ARG A 428 21.65 -12.76 2.37
C ARG A 428 22.50 -13.99 2.03
N SER A 429 22.10 -14.76 1.02
CA SER A 429 23.01 -15.62 0.25
C SER A 429 23.10 -15.02 -1.14
N GLY A 430 24.30 -14.68 -1.59
CA GLY A 430 24.55 -14.06 -2.88
C GLY A 430 24.27 -15.01 -4.04
N ALA A 431 23.15 -14.82 -4.71
CA ALA A 431 22.92 -15.16 -6.11
C ALA A 431 21.60 -14.47 -6.52
N GLY A 432 21.61 -13.76 -7.66
CA GLY A 432 20.46 -12.99 -8.15
C GLY A 432 19.21 -13.85 -8.33
N VAL A 433 18.05 -13.27 -8.06
CA VAL A 433 16.75 -13.94 -8.18
C VAL A 433 15.95 -13.30 -9.33
N VAL A 434 15.46 -14.15 -10.23
CA VAL A 434 14.49 -13.85 -11.29
C VAL A 434 13.09 -14.00 -10.71
N PHE A 435 12.19 -13.03 -10.96
CA PHE A 435 10.81 -13.05 -10.48
C PHE A 435 9.86 -13.71 -11.49
N THR A 436 9.03 -14.66 -11.03
CA THR A 436 7.81 -15.07 -11.72
C THR A 436 6.58 -14.45 -11.02
N ARG A 437 5.71 -13.81 -11.81
CA ARG A 437 4.41 -13.28 -11.39
C ARG A 437 3.46 -14.43 -11.03
N ASP A 438 2.60 -14.20 -10.02
CA ASP A 438 1.25 -14.77 -9.81
C ASP A 438 0.96 -15.21 -8.37
N THR A 439 0.19 -14.38 -7.63
CA THR A 439 -0.71 -14.74 -6.48
C THR A 439 -1.23 -13.44 -5.84
N PRO A 440 -2.55 -13.26 -5.62
CA PRO A 440 -3.12 -12.20 -4.78
C PRO A 440 -3.41 -12.72 -3.35
N PHE A 441 -3.43 -11.83 -2.35
CA PHE A 441 -3.94 -12.01 -0.98
C PHE A 441 -4.66 -10.70 -0.60
N LEU A 442 -5.75 -10.71 0.18
CA LEU A 442 -6.61 -9.53 0.42
C LEU A 442 -6.92 -9.25 1.92
N VAL A 443 -7.20 -8.01 2.32
CA VAL A 443 -7.45 -7.39 3.65
C VAL A 443 -8.66 -6.46 3.52
N SER A 444 -9.80 -6.82 4.09
CA SER A 444 -11.00 -5.95 4.10
C SER A 444 -10.98 -4.88 5.19
N ASP A 445 -11.43 -3.68 4.88
CA ASP A 445 -12.05 -2.75 5.83
C ASP A 445 -13.58 -2.83 5.73
N SER A 446 -14.29 -2.73 6.85
CA SER A 446 -15.75 -2.73 6.90
C SER A 446 -16.34 -1.48 6.21
N PRO A 447 -17.31 -1.62 5.28
CA PRO A 447 -17.91 -0.48 4.58
C PRO A 447 -18.99 0.28 5.38
N TYR A 448 -19.26 -0.08 6.64
CA TYR A 448 -20.29 0.58 7.46
C TYR A 448 -19.68 1.29 8.68
N ARG A 449 -19.60 2.62 8.58
CA ARG A 449 -19.59 3.56 9.72
C ARG A 449 -20.76 4.51 9.61
#